data_AF-A0A850KJ95-F1
#
_entry.id   AF-A0A850KJ95-F1
#
_cell.length_a   1.000
_cell.length_b   1.000
_cell.length_c   1.000
_cell.angle_alpha   90.00
_cell.angle_beta   90.00
_cell.angle_gamma   90.00
#
_symmetry.space_group_name_H-M   'P 1'
#
loop_
_entity.id
_entity.type
_entity.pdbx_description
1 polymer ?
#
loop_
_entity_poly.entity_id
_entity_poly.type
_entity_poly.pdbx_seq_one_letter_code
_entity_poly.pdbx_strand_id
1 'polypeptide(L)' 'MMSTEQTFLIKYGIHNFVTYAIAGGKHIFYIRKSERHAMITHAQKLIESWYGETADIRVV' A
#
# COMPACT_ATOMS: atom_id res chain seq x y z
N MET A 1 -8.71 6.11 -16.92
CA MET A 1 -9.17 4.91 -16.16
C MET A 1 -8.34 4.82 -14.89
N MET A 2 -8.96 4.54 -13.75
CA MET A 2 -8.21 4.24 -12.52
C MET A 2 -7.57 2.87 -12.63
N SER A 3 -6.35 2.70 -12.08
CA SER A 3 -5.74 1.37 -11.99
C SER A 3 -6.41 0.54 -10.90
N THR A 4 -6.26 -0.77 -10.97
CA THR A 4 -6.74 -1.71 -9.94
C THR A 4 -6.18 -1.35 -8.57
N GLU A 5 -4.92 -0.93 -8.51
CA GLU A 5 -4.23 -0.57 -7.27
C GLU A 5 -4.70 0.76 -6.72
N GLN A 6 -4.92 1.76 -7.58
CA GLN A 6 -5.52 3.02 -7.14
C GLN A 6 -6.93 2.78 -6.59
N THR A 7 -7.70 1.89 -7.22
CA THR A 7 -9.02 1.45 -6.73
C THR A 7 -8.91 0.73 -5.38
N PHE A 8 -7.92 -0.14 -5.20
CA PHE A 8 -7.62 -0.81 -3.93
C PHE A 8 -7.33 0.21 -2.82
N LEU A 9 -6.43 1.16 -3.06
CA LEU A 9 -6.06 2.17 -2.07
C LEU A 9 -7.26 3.04 -1.65
N ILE A 10 -8.16 3.36 -2.59
CA ILE A 10 -9.38 4.11 -2.31
C ILE A 10 -10.39 3.25 -1.53
N LYS A 11 -10.65 2.01 -2.00
CA LYS A 11 -11.60 1.08 -1.39
C LYS A 11 -11.31 0.83 0.09
N TYR A 12 -10.03 0.76 0.46
CA TYR A 12 -9.60 0.55 1.84
C TYR A 12 -9.24 1.84 2.58
N GLY A 13 -9.45 3.02 1.99
CA GLY A 13 -9.25 4.31 2.65
C GLY A 13 -7.78 4.66 2.96
N ILE A 14 -6.82 3.99 2.33
CA ILE A 14 -5.38 4.16 2.59
C ILE A 14 -4.68 5.06 1.57
N HIS A 15 -5.35 5.47 0.49
CA HIS A 15 -4.80 6.33 -0.57
C HIS A 15 -4.26 7.70 -0.10
N ASN A 16 -4.65 8.18 1.08
CA ASN A 16 -4.17 9.45 1.64
C ASN A 16 -2.70 9.37 2.11
N PHE A 17 -2.24 8.19 2.49
CA PHE A 17 -0.94 7.99 3.12
C PHE A 17 -0.16 6.79 2.57
N VAL A 18 -0.73 6.08 1.60
CA VAL A 18 -0.09 5.00 0.86
C VAL A 18 -0.04 5.36 -0.61
N THR A 19 1.13 5.25 -1.21
CA THR A 19 1.32 5.35 -2.67
C THR A 19 1.80 4.02 -3.24
N TYR A 20 1.53 3.80 -4.52
CA TYR A 20 1.84 2.57 -5.23
C TYR A 20 2.75 2.84 -6.43
N ALA A 21 3.70 1.94 -6.66
CA ALA A 21 4.54 1.90 -7.85
C ALA A 21 4.83 0.46 -8.28
N ILE A 22 5.21 0.30 -9.55
CA ILE A 22 5.77 -0.95 -10.08
C ILE A 22 7.22 -0.67 -10.47
N ALA A 23 8.15 -1.50 -9.99
CA ALA A 23 9.54 -1.47 -10.45
C ALA A 23 10.04 -2.90 -10.68
N GLY A 24 10.55 -3.18 -11.88
CA GLY A 24 11.06 -4.51 -12.23
C GLY A 24 10.01 -5.63 -12.12
N GLY A 25 8.72 -5.32 -12.32
CA GLY A 25 7.62 -6.28 -12.17
C GLY A 25 7.17 -6.53 -10.72
N LYS A 26 7.79 -5.87 -9.72
CA LYS A 26 7.40 -5.98 -8.31
C LYS A 26 6.45 -4.85 -7.92
N HIS A 27 5.40 -5.20 -7.19
CA HIS A 27 4.48 -4.24 -6.57
C HIS A 27 5.15 -3.60 -5.35
N ILE A 28 5.27 -2.26 -5.34
CA ILE A 28 5.88 -1.51 -4.24
C ILE A 28 4.84 -0.54 -3.66
N PHE A 29 4.67 -0.60 -2.35
CA PHE A 29 3.79 0.28 -1.59
C PHE A 29 4.61 1.12 -0.61
N TYR A 30 4.46 2.44 -0.69
CA TYR A 30 5.11 3.38 0.21
C TYR A 30 4.09 3.93 1.20
N ILE A 31 4.32 3.69 2.48
CA ILE A 31 3.49 4.15 3.59
C ILE A 31 4.20 5.33 4.26
N ARG A 32 3.52 6.46 4.44
CA ARG A 32 4.10 7.63 5.14
C ARG A 32 4.40 7.28 6.61
N LYS A 33 5.65 7.43 7.03
CA LYS A 33 6.07 7.16 8.42
C LYS A 33 5.47 8.11 9.47
N SER A 34 4.96 9.27 9.04
CA SER A 34 4.33 10.26 9.92
C SER A 34 2.93 9.84 10.38
N GLU A 35 2.36 8.79 9.78
CA GLU A 35 1.08 8.25 10.21
C GLU A 35 1.16 7.52 11.55
N ARG A 36 0.01 7.37 12.19
CA ARG A 36 -0.08 6.61 13.45
C ARG A 36 0.32 5.16 13.21
N HIS A 37 1.05 4.58 14.15
CA HIS A 37 1.51 3.19 14.08
C HIS A 37 0.36 2.21 13.77
N ALA A 38 -0.82 2.41 14.37
CA ALA A 38 -2.01 1.60 14.07
C ALA A 38 -2.44 1.65 12.59
N MET A 39 -2.31 2.81 11.93
CA MET A 39 -2.63 2.97 10.51
C MET A 39 -1.57 2.33 9.61
N ILE A 40 -0.30 2.45 9.96
CA ILE A 40 0.80 1.77 9.27
C ILE A 40 0.58 0.26 9.31
N THR A 41 0.33 -0.29 10.51
CA THR A 41 0.04 -1.72 10.70
C THR A 41 -1.22 -2.16 9.97
N HIS A 42 -2.26 -1.32 9.94
CA HIS A 42 -3.49 -1.61 9.20
C HIS A 42 -3.23 -1.72 7.69
N ALA A 43 -2.50 -0.75 7.12
CA ALA A 43 -2.14 -0.76 5.70
C ALA A 43 -1.25 -1.96 5.34
N GLN A 44 -0.26 -2.30 6.17
CA GLN A 44 0.58 -3.48 5.98
C GLN A 44 -0.25 -4.76 5.85
N LYS A 45 -1.15 -5.01 6.81
CA LYS A 45 -2.02 -6.20 6.80
C LYS A 45 -2.93 -6.26 5.57
N LEU A 46 -3.47 -5.12 5.14
CA LEU A 46 -4.31 -5.05 3.94
C LEU A 46 -3.52 -5.40 2.67
N ILE A 47 -2.32 -4.84 2.54
CA ILE A 47 -1.46 -5.07 1.38
C ILE A 47 -0.99 -6.53 1.36
N GLU A 48 -0.52 -7.06 2.49
CA GLU A 48 -0.10 -8.47 2.62
C GLU A 48 -1.25 -9.44 2.31
N SER A 49 -2.46 -9.16 2.81
CA SER A 49 -3.63 -10.01 2.55
C SER A 49 -4.05 -10.05 1.08
N TRP A 50 -3.76 -9.00 0.30
CA TRP A 50 -4.22 -8.88 -1.08
C TRP A 50 -3.15 -9.25 -2.12
N TYR A 51 -1.90 -8.86 -1.87
CA TYR A 51 -0.78 -9.05 -2.80
C TYR A 51 0.19 -10.16 -2.34
N GLY A 52 0.03 -10.68 -1.13
CA GLY A 52 0.88 -11.72 -0.57
C GLY A 52 2.32 -11.26 -0.34
N GLU A 53 3.23 -12.22 -0.19
CA GLU A 53 4.65 -12.00 0.10
C GLU A 53 5.41 -11.28 -1.03
N THR A 54 4.81 -11.16 -2.22
CA THR A 54 5.44 -10.49 -3.37
C THR A 54 5.42 -8.96 -3.27
N ALA A 55 4.57 -8.40 -2.39
CA ALA A 55 4.52 -6.97 -2.16
C ALA A 55 5.74 -6.46 -1.40
N ASP A 56 6.39 -5.44 -1.95
CA ASP A 56 7.40 -4.67 -1.25
C ASP A 56 6.71 -3.54 -0.47
N ILE A 57 6.70 -3.60 0.85
CA ILE A 57 6.09 -2.57 1.69
C ILE A 57 7.18 -1.76 2.36
N ARG A 58 7.20 -0.45 2.11
CA ARG A 58 8.22 0.47 2.62
C ARG A 58 7.57 1.58 3.43
N VAL A 59 8.02 1.75 4.66
CA VAL A 59 7.64 2.88 5.50
C VAL A 59 8.69 3.98 5.31
N VAL A 60 8.30 5.12 4.73
CA VAL A 60 9.22 6.20 4.29
C VAL A 60 8.87 7.56 4.87
#